data_AF-A0A242DBF9-F1
#
_entry.id   AF-A0A242DBF9-F1
#
_cell.length_a   1.000
_cell.length_b   1.000
_cell.length_c   1.000
_cell.angle_alpha   90.00
_cell.angle_beta   90.00
_cell.angle_gamma   90.00
#
_symmetry.space_group_name_H-M   'P 1'
#
loop_
_entity.id
_entity.type
_entity.pdbx_description
1 polymer ?
#
loop_
_entity_poly.entity_id
_entity_poly.type
_entity_poly.pdbx_seq_one_letter_code
_entity_poly.pdbx_strand_id
1 'polypeptide(L)'
;MTNSPFTANQIFTLKRKTLEKRMMTYYEETGDEESIIKYLIALQVRDELGIADFSFFHQDLVRHIFFNTKSTRALRRYYKYFEEYFTEKEWRSLTSRLFSALTFVSKKIKTLYTQFIKEPLALLGGS
;
A
#
# COMPACT_ATOMS: atom_id res chain seq x y z
N MET A 1 -4.12 6.70 -24.19
CA MET A 1 -4.18 5.23 -24.21
C MET A 1 -3.23 4.73 -23.14
N THR A 2 -3.74 4.07 -22.10
CA THR A 2 -2.89 3.49 -21.05
C THR A 2 -2.26 2.22 -21.62
N ASN A 3 -0.97 2.28 -21.96
CA ASN A 3 -0.23 1.11 -22.43
C ASN A 3 -0.04 0.14 -21.26
N SER A 4 -1.03 -0.69 -20.98
CA SER A 4 -0.97 -1.75 -19.96
C SER A 4 0.09 -2.78 -20.37
N PRO A 5 1.06 -3.14 -19.50
CA PRO A 5 2.10 -4.12 -19.83
C PRO A 5 1.56 -5.54 -19.99
N PHE A 6 0.37 -5.79 -19.43
CA PHE A 6 -0.26 -7.10 -19.42
C PHE A 6 -1.76 -7.03 -19.70
N THR A 7 -2.27 -8.05 -20.37
CA THR A 7 -3.70 -8.40 -20.31
C THR A 7 -3.97 -9.28 -19.09
N ALA A 8 -5.23 -9.40 -18.68
CA ALA A 8 -5.60 -10.30 -17.58
C ALA A 8 -5.10 -11.74 -17.82
N ASN A 9 -5.31 -12.27 -19.03
CA ASN A 9 -4.84 -13.61 -19.39
C ASN A 9 -3.31 -13.75 -19.26
N GLN A 10 -2.55 -12.73 -19.64
CA GLN A 10 -1.08 -12.75 -19.54
C GLN A 10 -0.59 -12.84 -18.10
N ILE A 11 -1.27 -12.19 -17.14
CA ILE A 11 -0.92 -12.27 -15.71
C ILE A 11 -1.00 -13.71 -15.19
N PHE A 12 -1.96 -14.51 -15.68
CA PHE A 12 -2.20 -15.89 -15.21
C PHE A 12 -1.48 -16.97 -16.03
N THR A 13 -1.01 -16.66 -17.24
CA THR A 13 -0.40 -17.65 -18.15
C THR A 13 1.10 -17.48 -18.33
N LEU A 14 1.63 -16.25 -18.25
CA LEU A 14 3.05 -16.03 -18.49
C LEU A 14 3.93 -16.60 -17.36
N LYS A 15 5.16 -16.93 -17.72
CA LYS A 15 6.19 -17.41 -16.78
C LYS A 15 6.67 -16.27 -15.89
N ARG A 16 7.08 -16.60 -14.67
CA ARG A 16 7.63 -15.66 -13.66
C ARG A 16 8.63 -14.69 -14.27
N LYS A 17 9.73 -15.19 -14.86
CA LYS A 17 10.79 -14.39 -15.48
C LYS A 17 10.29 -13.37 -16.53
N THR A 18 9.26 -13.73 -17.30
CA THR A 18 8.68 -12.84 -18.32
C THR A 18 7.88 -11.71 -17.67
N LEU A 19 7.09 -12.05 -16.64
CA LEU A 19 6.34 -11.07 -15.86
C LEU A 19 7.30 -10.11 -15.16
N GLU A 20 8.35 -10.64 -14.53
CA GLU A 20 9.39 -9.87 -13.84
C GLU A 20 9.99 -8.81 -14.76
N LYS A 21 10.52 -9.25 -15.91
CA LYS A 21 11.15 -8.36 -16.88
C LYS A 21 10.19 -7.28 -17.39
N ARG A 22 9.01 -7.68 -17.86
CA ARG A 22 8.04 -6.73 -18.45
C ARG A 22 7.49 -5.75 -17.43
N MET A 23 7.29 -6.20 -16.19
CA MET A 23 6.81 -5.36 -15.09
C MET A 23 7.85 -4.30 -14.74
N MET A 24 9.12 -4.69 -14.61
CA MET A 24 10.20 -3.75 -14.32
C MET A 24 10.37 -2.71 -15.44
N THR A 25 10.41 -3.16 -16.72
CA THR A 25 10.49 -2.25 -17.87
C THR A 25 9.34 -1.23 -17.87
N TYR A 26 8.10 -1.70 -17.65
CA TYR A 26 6.96 -0.80 -17.58
C TYR A 26 7.04 0.20 -16.42
N TYR A 27 7.50 -0.25 -15.25
CA TYR A 27 7.69 0.64 -14.11
C TYR A 27 8.75 1.71 -14.38
N GLU A 28 9.89 1.33 -14.97
CA GLU A 28 10.96 2.26 -15.34
C GLU A 28 10.51 3.29 -16.38
N GLU A 29 9.68 2.89 -17.35
CA GLU A 29 9.19 3.77 -18.41
C GLU A 29 8.09 4.74 -17.93
N THR A 30 7.24 4.31 -16.99
CA THR A 30 6.00 5.04 -16.67
C THR A 30 5.94 5.60 -15.25
N GLY A 31 6.64 4.98 -14.29
CA GLY A 31 6.49 5.27 -12.87
C GLY A 31 5.09 4.98 -12.32
N ASP A 32 4.26 4.17 -13.00
CA ASP A 32 2.87 3.90 -12.56
C ASP A 32 2.82 2.86 -11.42
N GLU A 33 3.03 3.36 -10.21
CA GLU A 33 3.04 2.58 -8.97
C GLU A 33 1.68 1.93 -8.68
N GLU A 34 0.57 2.59 -9.04
CA GLU A 34 -0.78 2.07 -8.76
C GLU A 34 -1.07 0.83 -9.61
N SER A 35 -0.72 0.86 -10.89
CA SER A 35 -0.86 -0.29 -11.77
C SER A 35 0.05 -1.44 -11.35
N ILE A 36 1.31 -1.15 -11.02
CA ILE A 36 2.26 -2.16 -10.50
C ILE A 36 1.70 -2.87 -9.27
N ILE A 37 1.21 -2.11 -8.27
CA ILE A 37 0.65 -2.69 -7.04
C ILE A 37 -0.56 -3.59 -7.35
N LYS A 38 -1.44 -3.20 -8.28
CA LYS A 38 -2.58 -4.05 -8.69
C LYS A 38 -2.11 -5.35 -9.35
N TYR A 39 -1.11 -5.30 -10.23
CA TYR A 39 -0.58 -6.53 -10.84
C TYR A 39 0.07 -7.44 -9.81
N LEU A 40 0.79 -6.88 -8.84
CA LEU A 40 1.42 -7.65 -7.78
C LEU A 40 0.38 -8.38 -6.90
N ILE A 41 -0.73 -7.73 -6.56
CA ILE A 41 -1.85 -8.38 -5.86
C ILE A 41 -2.44 -9.51 -6.71
N ALA A 42 -2.62 -9.28 -8.02
CA ALA A 42 -3.13 -10.33 -8.91
C ALA A 42 -2.18 -11.53 -8.99
N LEU A 43 -0.87 -11.31 -8.89
CA LEU A 43 0.13 -12.39 -8.83
C LEU A 43 0.14 -13.12 -7.49
N GLN A 44 -0.12 -12.44 -6.37
CA GLN A 44 -0.34 -13.12 -5.08
C GLN A 44 -1.57 -14.02 -5.13
N VAL A 45 -2.69 -13.53 -5.69
CA VAL A 45 -3.88 -14.37 -5.91
C VAL A 45 -3.57 -15.57 -6.81
N ARG A 46 -2.72 -15.37 -7.83
CA ARG A 46 -2.26 -16.47 -8.68
C ARG A 46 -1.40 -17.49 -7.91
N ASP A 47 -0.53 -17.03 -7.01
CA ASP A 47 0.30 -17.90 -6.16
C ASP A 47 -0.58 -18.83 -5.31
N GLU A 48 -1.55 -18.23 -4.61
CA GLU A 48 -2.47 -18.93 -3.71
C GLU A 48 -3.38 -19.95 -4.41
N LEU A 49 -3.78 -19.67 -5.65
CA LEU A 49 -4.68 -20.52 -6.43
C LEU A 49 -3.96 -21.46 -7.39
N GLY A 50 -2.67 -21.23 -7.62
CA GLY A 50 -1.87 -21.88 -8.64
C GLY A 50 -0.94 -22.95 -8.09
N ILE A 51 -0.20 -23.59 -9.01
CA ILE A 51 0.89 -24.54 -8.68
C ILE A 51 2.27 -23.88 -8.93
N ALA A 52 2.27 -22.74 -9.63
CA ALA A 52 3.49 -22.02 -9.96
C ALA A 52 3.86 -21.08 -8.82
N ASP A 53 5.13 -21.08 -8.43
CA ASP A 53 5.66 -20.25 -7.34
C ASP A 53 5.81 -18.77 -7.76
N PHE A 54 4.97 -17.95 -7.15
CA PHE A 54 4.94 -16.49 -7.17
C PHE A 54 5.17 -15.88 -5.78
N SER A 55 5.67 -16.67 -4.82
CA SER A 55 5.97 -16.19 -3.48
C SER A 55 7.00 -15.06 -3.53
N PHE A 56 6.74 -14.02 -2.73
CA PHE A 56 7.55 -12.80 -2.64
C PHE A 56 7.91 -12.15 -3.99
N PHE A 57 7.03 -12.26 -4.99
CA PHE A 57 7.28 -11.71 -6.32
C PHE A 57 7.56 -10.20 -6.26
N HIS A 58 8.73 -9.79 -6.79
CA HIS A 58 9.16 -8.39 -6.84
C HIS A 58 9.20 -7.69 -5.47
N GLN A 59 9.62 -8.41 -4.42
CA GLN A 59 9.66 -7.87 -3.06
C GLN A 59 10.44 -6.56 -2.94
N ASP A 60 11.60 -6.44 -3.58
CA ASP A 60 12.39 -5.22 -3.53
C ASP A 60 11.70 -4.03 -4.19
N LEU A 61 10.97 -4.27 -5.29
CA LEU A 61 10.17 -3.24 -5.97
C LEU A 61 9.00 -2.80 -5.09
N VAL A 62 8.30 -3.74 -4.46
CA VAL A 62 7.24 -3.43 -3.48
C VAL A 62 7.78 -2.52 -2.39
N ARG A 63 8.92 -2.90 -1.79
CA ARG A 63 9.56 -2.13 -0.73
C ARG A 63 9.97 -0.75 -1.23
N HIS A 64 10.56 -0.66 -2.41
CA HIS A 64 10.94 0.60 -3.04
C HIS A 64 9.73 1.54 -3.20
N ILE A 65 8.63 1.07 -3.80
CA ILE A 65 7.41 1.86 -3.98
C ILE A 65 6.87 2.32 -2.62
N PHE A 66 6.71 1.39 -1.67
CA PHE A 66 6.14 1.74 -0.38
C PHE A 66 7.02 2.65 0.48
N PHE A 67 8.33 2.74 0.27
CA PHE A 67 9.19 3.67 1.00
C PHE A 67 9.41 5.01 0.30
N ASN A 68 9.49 5.02 -1.03
CA ASN A 68 9.91 6.20 -1.79
C ASN A 68 8.73 7.02 -2.35
N THR A 69 7.57 6.40 -2.54
CA THR A 69 6.38 7.08 -3.05
C THR A 69 5.68 7.91 -1.97
N LYS A 70 5.07 9.04 -2.33
CA LYS A 70 4.15 9.78 -1.44
C LYS A 70 2.94 8.92 -1.05
N SER A 71 2.36 9.14 0.13
CA SER A 71 1.18 8.36 0.55
C SER A 71 -0.04 8.65 -0.34
N THR A 72 -0.35 7.74 -1.26
CA THR A 72 -1.54 7.81 -2.14
C THR A 72 -2.70 6.99 -1.57
N ARG A 73 -3.92 7.24 -2.09
CA ARG A 73 -5.11 6.46 -1.69
C ARG A 73 -4.97 4.98 -2.06
N ALA A 74 -4.38 4.68 -3.22
CA ALA A 74 -4.14 3.31 -3.68
C ALA A 74 -3.18 2.57 -2.74
N LEU A 75 -2.03 3.17 -2.41
CA LEU A 75 -1.07 2.55 -1.49
C LEU A 75 -1.69 2.28 -0.12
N ARG A 76 -2.41 3.25 0.46
CA ARG A 76 -3.13 3.05 1.74
C ARG A 76 -4.19 1.96 1.68
N ARG A 77 -4.83 1.76 0.52
CA ARG A 77 -5.86 0.73 0.35
C ARG A 77 -5.25 -0.68 0.27
N TYR A 78 -4.10 -0.80 -0.40
CA TYR A 78 -3.55 -2.09 -0.77
C TYR A 78 -2.34 -2.54 0.06
N TYR A 79 -1.76 -1.69 0.90
CA TYR A 79 -0.54 -2.03 1.65
C TYR A 79 -0.64 -3.33 2.44
N LYS A 80 -1.81 -3.65 3.03
CA LYS A 80 -2.01 -4.84 3.88
C LYS A 80 -1.71 -6.17 3.17
N TYR A 81 -1.88 -6.23 1.84
CA TYR A 81 -1.54 -7.42 1.04
C TYR A 81 -0.03 -7.70 0.99
N PHE A 82 0.80 -6.73 1.41
CA PHE A 82 2.25 -6.83 1.37
C PHE A 82 2.88 -6.87 2.76
N GLU A 83 2.12 -7.11 3.83
CA GLU A 83 2.66 -7.10 5.21
C GLU A 83 3.89 -8.01 5.37
N GLU A 84 3.82 -9.22 4.81
CA GLU A 84 4.89 -10.22 4.88
C GLU A 84 6.14 -9.81 4.09
N TYR A 85 6.05 -8.81 3.22
CA TYR A 85 7.18 -8.31 2.43
C TYR A 85 8.10 -7.38 3.26
N PHE A 86 7.68 -7.02 4.47
CA PHE A 86 8.38 -6.14 5.36
C PHE A 86 8.75 -6.84 6.67
N THR A 87 9.86 -6.43 7.26
CA THR A 87 10.13 -6.77 8.66
C THR A 87 9.14 -6.04 9.56
N GLU A 88 8.93 -6.55 10.78
CA GLU A 88 8.01 -5.95 11.74
C GLU A 88 8.35 -4.46 12.03
N LYS A 89 9.65 -4.11 12.07
CA LYS A 89 10.12 -2.73 12.26
C LYS A 89 9.76 -1.84 11.06
N GLU A 90 9.98 -2.35 9.85
CA GLU A 90 9.66 -1.65 8.60
C GLU A 90 8.16 -1.46 8.44
N TRP A 91 7.37 -2.48 8.77
CA TRP A 91 5.92 -2.44 8.70
C TRP A 91 5.30 -1.37 9.60
N ARG A 92 5.78 -1.27 10.85
CA ARG A 92 5.38 -0.20 11.78
C ARG A 92 5.70 1.19 11.22
N SER A 93 6.91 1.37 10.70
CA SER A 93 7.36 2.62 10.10
C SER A 93 6.50 3.01 8.88
N LEU A 94 6.25 2.04 7.99
CA LEU A 94 5.43 2.22 6.80
C LEU A 94 4.00 2.62 7.16
N THR A 95 3.39 1.93 8.12
CA THR A 95 2.02 2.21 8.59
C THR A 95 1.93 3.64 9.14
N SER A 96 2.87 4.04 9.99
CA SER A 96 2.92 5.42 10.51
C SER A 96 3.05 6.46 9.39
N ARG A 97 3.93 6.21 8.40
CA ARG A 97 4.16 7.10 7.27
C ARG A 97 2.92 7.25 6.39
N LEU A 98 2.31 6.12 6.00
CA LEU A 98 1.14 6.08 5.13
C LEU A 98 -0.06 6.80 5.74
N PHE A 99 -0.27 6.69 7.05
CA PHE A 99 -1.45 7.24 7.72
C PHE A 99 -1.17 8.49 8.59
N SER A 100 0.01 9.09 8.46
CA SER A 100 0.43 10.29 9.19
C SER A 100 -0.58 11.47 9.13
N ALA A 101 -1.27 11.65 8.00
CA ALA A 101 -2.30 12.68 7.87
C ALA A 101 -3.58 12.35 8.67
N LEU A 102 -3.99 11.08 8.74
CA LEU A 102 -5.15 10.65 9.53
C LEU A 102 -4.86 10.73 11.03
N THR A 103 -3.65 10.39 11.45
CA THR A 103 -3.24 10.53 12.85
C THR A 103 -3.15 12.00 13.25
N PHE A 104 -2.66 12.88 12.36
CA PHE A 104 -2.64 14.32 12.60
C PHE A 104 -4.06 14.92 12.70
N VAL A 105 -4.96 14.59 11.78
CA VAL A 105 -6.35 15.05 11.81
C VAL A 105 -7.08 14.51 13.04
N SER A 106 -6.93 13.22 13.36
CA SER A 106 -7.52 12.62 14.56
C SER A 106 -7.02 13.30 15.85
N LYS A 107 -5.73 13.58 15.94
CA LYS A 107 -5.14 14.29 17.09
C LYS A 107 -5.73 15.70 17.21
N LYS A 108 -5.82 16.46 16.12
CA LYS A 108 -6.43 17.80 16.12
C LYS A 108 -7.91 17.78 16.50
N ILE A 109 -8.70 16.84 15.97
CA ILE A 109 -10.11 16.69 16.33
C ILE A 109 -10.27 16.35 17.82
N LYS A 110 -9.45 15.44 18.35
CA LYS A 110 -9.45 15.11 19.79
C LYS A 110 -9.09 16.33 20.65
N THR A 111 -8.10 17.13 20.24
CA THR A 111 -7.74 18.37 20.93
C THR A 111 -8.90 19.36 20.93
N LEU A 112 -9.55 19.58 19.77
CA LEU A 112 -10.71 20.46 19.67
C LEU A 112 -11.90 19.96 20.52
N TYR A 113 -12.20 18.66 20.48
CA TYR A 113 -13.24 18.08 21.33
C TYR A 113 -12.95 18.29 22.83
N THR A 114 -11.69 18.14 23.23
CA THR A 114 -11.30 18.37 24.63
C THR A 114 -11.49 19.83 25.04
N GLN A 115 -11.00 20.76 24.22
CA GLN A 115 -11.06 22.20 24.48
C GLN A 115 -12.48 22.77 24.45
N PHE A 116 -13.30 22.34 23.49
CA PHE A 116 -14.60 22.98 23.23
C PHE A 116 -15.80 22.21 23.79
N ILE A 117 -15.64 20.95 24.16
CA ILE A 117 -16.74 20.12 24.65
C ILE A 117 -16.43 19.60 26.06
N LYS A 118 -15.30 18.93 26.26
CA LYS A 118 -15.02 18.27 27.55
C LYS A 118 -14.70 19.24 28.70
N GLU A 119 -13.78 20.19 28.48
CA GLU A 119 -13.39 21.17 29.50
C GLU A 119 -14.53 22.10 29.91
N PRO A 120 -15.33 22.68 28.97
CA PRO A 120 -16.46 23.53 29.33
C PRO A 120 -17.58 22.78 30.07
N LEU A 121 -17.88 21.53 29.71
CA LEU A 121 -18.90 20.73 30.38
C LEU A 121 -18.48 20.31 31.80
N ALA A 122 -17.18 20.04 32.02
CA ALA A 122 -16.65 19.73 33.35
C ALA A 122 -16.78 20.93 34.32
N LEU A 123 -16.71 22.16 33.81
CA LEU A 123 -16.94 23.38 34.59
C LEU A 123 -18.41 23.62 34.93
N LEU A 124 -19.35 23.06 34.14
CA LEU A 124 -20.79 23.18 34.38
C LEU A 124 -21.38 22.08 35.28
N GLY A 125 -20.71 20.93 35.41
CA GLY A 125 -21.14 19.80 36.23
C GLY A 125 -20.54 19.75 37.64
N GLY A 126 -19.65 20.69 37.99
CA GLY A 126 -19.10 20.84 39.34
C GLY A 126 -19.84 21.91 40.12
N SER A 127 -20.90 21.53 40.84
CA SER A 127 -21.51 22.27 41.96
C SER A 127 -22.03 21.28 42.98
#